data_AF-A0A952AF47-F1
#
_entry.id   AF-A0A952AF47-F1
#
_cell.length_a   1.000
_cell.length_b   1.000
_cell.length_c   1.000
_cell.angle_alpha   90.00
_cell.angle_beta   90.00
_cell.angle_gamma   90.00
#
_symmetry.space_group_name_H-M   'P 1'
#
loop_
_entity.id
_entity.type
_entity.pdbx_description
1 polymer ?
#
loop_
_entity_poly.entity_id
_entity_poly.type
_entity_poly.pdbx_seq_one_letter_code
_entity_poly.pdbx_strand_id
1 'polypeptide(L)'
;MKRLFTSGAGIVLVYALLGGAIFLAQVFPQTGVMLMMLGGPLWIGILTHGLMAHLGLAAASGIVARAWLLVPVVYYGAGYALHLESVRRAQAQAEAIAAANAAARVTVEEPFTYLFRYAHEDTLFERYRVARAFITQGDRTYTQYDYARGDACDAANRNWDYNKRGEPYLRRPDLFPSYRGADKIRQCVVTRSVASGAWRYRLEGEALRVDDFMNPVSGTHWRIYDASSGALVTSVTAASIAALPPVQTPVAGCTLISSTPAWKCFATLWHSSGSVTAGYRKRVLAPRENPFSVPADPDMIAISALGRALSLPPRSPTQ
;
A
#
# COMPACT_ATOMS: atom_id res chain seq x y z
N MET A 1 -5.19 49.49 -17.70
CA MET A 1 -4.89 48.78 -16.43
C MET A 1 -6.05 48.81 -15.43
N LYS A 2 -6.61 49.96 -15.00
CA LYS A 2 -7.71 49.99 -13.99
C LYS A 2 -8.89 49.04 -14.28
N ARG A 3 -9.40 48.97 -15.53
CA ARG A 3 -10.49 48.06 -15.91
C ARG A 3 -10.15 46.57 -15.80
N LEU A 4 -8.88 46.21 -15.95
CA LEU A 4 -8.42 44.81 -15.84
C LEU A 4 -8.43 44.37 -14.37
N PHE A 5 -7.98 45.25 -13.47
CA PHE A 5 -7.96 45.00 -12.01
C PHE A 5 -9.34 45.03 -11.36
N THR A 6 -10.33 45.68 -11.97
CA THR A 6 -11.75 45.62 -11.55
C THR A 6 -12.50 44.43 -12.14
N SER A 7 -11.83 43.56 -12.90
CA SER A 7 -12.44 42.36 -13.48
C SER A 7 -11.88 41.11 -12.78
N GLY A 8 -12.69 40.07 -12.62
CA GLY A 8 -12.21 38.80 -12.07
C GLY A 8 -11.06 38.19 -12.89
N ALA A 9 -10.94 38.54 -14.18
CA ALA A 9 -9.83 38.13 -15.04
C ALA A 9 -8.46 38.63 -14.53
N GLY A 10 -8.40 39.83 -13.93
CA GLY A 10 -7.18 40.34 -13.32
C GLY A 10 -6.72 39.49 -12.14
N ILE A 11 -7.66 39.05 -11.29
CA ILE A 11 -7.38 38.13 -10.18
C ILE A 11 -6.87 36.79 -10.74
N VAL A 12 -7.58 36.19 -11.70
CA VAL A 12 -7.16 34.92 -12.33
C VAL A 12 -5.75 35.01 -12.91
N LEU A 13 -5.44 36.08 -13.65
CA LEU A 13 -4.12 36.26 -14.27
C LEU A 13 -3.00 36.31 -13.21
N VAL A 14 -3.20 37.02 -12.10
CA VAL A 14 -2.19 37.10 -11.04
C VAL A 14 -1.90 35.71 -10.45
N TYR A 15 -2.93 34.94 -10.09
CA TYR A 15 -2.72 33.60 -9.55
C TYR A 15 -2.12 32.64 -10.58
N ALA A 16 -2.51 32.75 -11.86
CA ALA A 16 -1.93 31.96 -12.93
C ALA A 16 -0.44 32.25 -13.13
N LEU A 17 -0.03 33.53 -13.09
CA LEU A 17 1.38 33.92 -13.18
C LEU A 17 2.18 33.43 -11.97
N LEU A 18 1.62 33.53 -10.75
CA LEU A 18 2.27 32.99 -9.55
C LEU A 18 2.43 31.48 -9.62
N GLY A 19 1.38 30.74 -10.00
CA GLY A 19 1.43 29.29 -10.16
C GLY A 19 2.42 28.87 -11.25
N GLY A 20 2.40 29.57 -12.39
CA GLY A 20 3.35 29.36 -13.49
C GLY A 20 4.80 29.61 -13.07
N ALA A 21 5.06 30.68 -12.33
CA ALA A 21 6.40 30.98 -11.80
C ALA A 21 6.88 29.90 -10.83
N ILE A 22 6.03 29.44 -9.91
CA ILE A 22 6.36 28.34 -8.99
C ILE A 22 6.64 27.04 -9.75
N PHE A 23 5.83 26.72 -10.77
CA PHE A 23 6.04 25.53 -11.58
C PHE A 23 7.33 25.61 -12.40
N LEU A 24 7.60 26.75 -13.06
CA LEU A 24 8.83 26.98 -13.82
C LEU A 24 10.07 26.93 -12.91
N ALA A 25 9.99 27.45 -11.69
CA ALA A 25 11.06 27.33 -10.71
C ALA A 25 11.35 25.86 -10.34
N GLN A 26 10.38 24.96 -10.44
CA GLN A 26 10.60 23.52 -10.21
C GLN A 26 11.27 22.82 -11.40
N VAL A 27 11.36 23.43 -12.59
CA VAL A 27 12.01 22.82 -13.76
C VAL A 27 13.53 22.71 -13.57
N PHE A 28 14.14 23.62 -12.82
CA PHE A 28 15.57 23.57 -12.52
C PHE A 28 15.85 22.66 -11.32
N PRO A 29 16.82 21.73 -11.37
CA PRO A 29 17.00 20.73 -10.31
C PRO A 29 17.27 21.30 -8.92
N GLN A 30 18.08 22.35 -8.80
CA GLN A 30 18.47 22.94 -7.51
C GLN A 30 17.26 23.56 -6.79
N THR A 31 16.54 24.45 -7.48
CA THR A 31 15.32 25.07 -6.97
C THR A 31 14.19 24.07 -6.82
N GLY A 32 14.11 23.09 -7.74
CA GLY A 32 13.16 21.99 -7.70
C GLY A 32 13.30 21.12 -6.45
N VAL A 33 14.52 20.74 -6.06
CA VAL A 33 14.76 19.99 -4.82
C VAL A 33 14.38 20.80 -3.58
N MET A 34 14.76 22.09 -3.52
CA MET A 34 14.36 22.95 -2.41
C MET A 34 12.84 23.10 -2.32
N LEU A 35 12.17 23.32 -3.45
CA LEU A 35 10.72 23.39 -3.49
C LEU A 35 10.09 22.05 -3.12
N MET A 36 10.60 20.91 -3.58
CA MET A 36 10.11 19.58 -3.20
C MET A 36 10.16 19.37 -1.67
N MET A 37 11.25 19.79 -1.00
CA MET A 37 11.35 19.76 0.46
C MET A 37 10.31 20.65 1.16
N LEU A 38 9.88 21.73 0.50
CA LEU A 38 8.85 22.67 0.96
C LEU A 38 7.45 22.31 0.47
N GLY A 39 7.22 21.10 -0.06
CA GLY A 39 5.92 20.71 -0.61
C GLY A 39 5.57 21.43 -1.92
N GLY A 40 6.57 21.72 -2.76
CA GLY A 40 6.51 22.40 -4.06
C GLY A 40 5.24 22.11 -4.86
N PRO A 41 4.94 20.82 -5.12
CA PRO A 41 3.75 20.46 -5.88
C PRO A 41 2.41 20.90 -5.25
N LEU A 42 2.33 21.03 -3.92
CA LEU A 42 1.13 21.43 -3.19
C LEU A 42 0.82 22.92 -3.28
N TRP A 43 1.83 23.77 -3.54
CA TRP A 43 1.63 25.22 -3.65
C TRP A 43 0.65 25.60 -4.76
N ILE A 44 0.61 24.83 -5.85
CA ILE A 44 -0.36 25.04 -6.94
C ILE A 44 -1.79 24.81 -6.43
N GLY A 45 -2.00 23.79 -5.60
CA GLY A 45 -3.27 23.53 -4.95
C GLY A 45 -3.69 24.67 -4.00
N ILE A 46 -2.75 25.13 -3.16
CA ILE A 46 -2.98 26.26 -2.24
C ILE A 46 -3.37 27.53 -3.01
N LEU A 47 -2.62 27.86 -4.07
CA LEU A 47 -2.91 29.01 -4.92
C LEU A 47 -4.27 28.88 -5.61
N THR A 48 -4.65 27.67 -6.06
CA THR A 48 -5.95 27.43 -6.67
C THR A 48 -7.08 27.69 -5.68
N HIS A 49 -6.98 27.18 -4.44
CA HIS A 49 -7.98 27.45 -3.41
C HIS A 49 -8.01 28.93 -3.00
N GLY A 50 -6.84 29.58 -2.92
CA GLY A 50 -6.72 31.01 -2.69
C GLY A 50 -7.40 31.85 -3.79
N LEU A 51 -7.22 31.48 -5.06
CA LEU A 51 -7.90 32.08 -6.20
C LEU A 51 -9.42 31.96 -6.07
N MET A 52 -9.92 30.76 -5.76
CA MET A 52 -11.36 30.53 -5.59
C MET A 52 -11.95 31.38 -4.45
N ALA A 53 -11.25 31.45 -3.31
CA ALA A 53 -11.66 32.28 -2.18
C ALA A 53 -11.65 33.78 -2.52
N HIS A 54 -10.58 34.26 -3.17
CA HIS A 54 -10.44 35.65 -3.56
C HIS A 54 -11.53 36.06 -4.58
N LEU A 55 -11.77 35.27 -5.62
CA LEU A 55 -12.87 35.51 -6.57
C LEU A 55 -14.23 35.51 -5.88
N GLY A 56 -14.46 34.54 -4.98
CA GLY A 56 -15.71 34.43 -4.22
C GLY A 56 -15.99 35.69 -3.39
N LEU A 57 -15.02 36.11 -2.58
CA LEU A 57 -15.12 37.31 -1.74
C LEU A 57 -15.28 38.58 -2.57
N ALA A 58 -14.47 38.77 -3.61
CA ALA A 58 -14.55 39.96 -4.46
C ALA A 58 -15.90 40.08 -5.17
N ALA A 59 -16.47 38.94 -5.63
CA ALA A 59 -17.77 38.93 -6.28
C ALA A 59 -18.93 39.13 -5.29
N ALA A 60 -18.82 38.55 -4.07
CA ALA A 60 -19.80 38.74 -3.00
C ALA A 60 -19.85 40.21 -2.52
N SER A 61 -18.70 40.87 -2.42
CA SER A 61 -18.59 42.29 -2.05
C SER A 61 -18.92 43.26 -3.20
N GLY A 62 -19.22 42.76 -4.41
CA GLY A 62 -19.52 43.59 -5.58
C GLY A 62 -18.30 44.32 -6.18
N ILE A 63 -17.08 43.95 -5.79
CA ILE A 63 -15.83 44.49 -6.36
C ILE A 63 -15.65 44.02 -7.80
N VAL A 64 -16.06 42.78 -8.10
CA VAL A 64 -16.15 42.22 -9.45
C VAL A 64 -17.60 41.77 -9.74
N ALA A 65 -17.91 41.51 -11.01
CA ALA A 65 -19.24 41.03 -11.40
C ALA A 65 -19.64 39.74 -10.64
N ARG A 66 -20.86 39.69 -10.11
CA ARG A 66 -21.38 38.55 -9.33
C ARG A 66 -21.33 37.22 -10.08
N ALA A 67 -21.35 37.24 -11.40
CA ALA A 67 -21.19 36.04 -12.22
C ALA A 67 -19.88 35.27 -11.92
N TRP A 68 -18.84 35.93 -11.41
CA TRP A 68 -17.60 35.27 -10.97
C TRP A 68 -17.80 34.33 -9.78
N LEU A 69 -18.89 34.43 -9.03
CA LEU A 69 -19.27 33.43 -8.00
C LEU A 69 -19.50 32.04 -8.60
N LEU A 70 -19.84 31.95 -9.89
CA LEU A 70 -20.04 30.66 -10.56
C LEU A 70 -18.75 29.84 -10.61
N VAL A 71 -17.58 30.49 -10.67
CA VAL A 71 -16.29 29.79 -10.77
C VAL A 71 -16.01 28.92 -9.53
N PRO A 72 -15.98 29.44 -8.29
CA PRO A 72 -15.78 28.61 -7.11
C PRO A 72 -16.93 27.61 -6.90
N VAL A 73 -18.18 28.00 -7.18
CA VAL A 73 -19.34 27.10 -7.04
C VAL A 73 -19.20 25.89 -7.97
N VAL A 74 -18.89 26.10 -9.25
CA VAL A 74 -18.69 25.02 -10.22
C VAL A 74 -17.47 24.19 -9.84
N TYR A 75 -16.35 24.82 -9.44
CA TYR A 75 -15.14 24.12 -9.05
C TYR A 75 -15.37 23.14 -7.89
N TYR A 76 -15.95 23.62 -6.77
CA TYR A 76 -16.20 22.78 -5.60
C TYR A 76 -17.35 21.79 -5.84
N GLY A 77 -18.40 22.20 -6.56
CA GLY A 77 -19.53 21.32 -6.90
C GLY A 77 -19.11 20.16 -7.79
N ALA A 78 -18.40 20.43 -8.88
CA ALA A 78 -17.86 19.39 -9.76
C ALA A 78 -16.81 18.53 -9.04
N GLY A 79 -15.96 19.15 -8.22
CA GLY A 79 -14.98 18.45 -7.42
C GLY A 79 -15.60 17.45 -6.42
N TYR A 80 -16.69 17.83 -5.76
CA TYR A 80 -17.42 16.95 -4.86
C TYR A 80 -18.15 15.83 -5.62
N ALA A 81 -18.73 16.12 -6.80
CA ALA A 81 -19.33 15.10 -7.64
C ALA A 81 -18.30 14.05 -8.10
N LEU A 82 -17.08 14.47 -8.47
CA LEU A 82 -15.96 13.57 -8.80
C LEU A 82 -15.54 12.71 -7.61
N HIS A 83 -15.54 13.26 -6.39
CA HIS A 83 -15.27 12.50 -5.18
C HIS A 83 -16.28 11.37 -4.98
N LEU A 84 -17.59 11.66 -5.08
CA LEU A 84 -18.63 10.65 -4.91
C LEU A 84 -18.50 9.52 -5.95
N GLU A 85 -18.24 9.87 -7.20
CA GLU A 85 -18.02 8.88 -8.26
C GLU A 85 -16.75 8.04 -8.03
N SER A 86 -15.66 8.67 -7.61
CA SER A 86 -14.40 8.00 -7.27
C SER A 86 -14.57 7.01 -6.10
N VAL A 87 -15.32 7.39 -5.06
CA VAL A 87 -15.64 6.48 -3.93
C VAL A 87 -16.48 5.30 -4.40
N ARG A 88 -17.52 5.55 -5.21
CA ARG A 88 -18.39 4.50 -5.76
C ARG A 88 -17.61 3.50 -6.60
N ARG A 89 -16.69 3.97 -7.45
CA ARG A 89 -15.81 3.11 -8.27
C ARG A 89 -14.85 2.30 -7.42
N ALA A 90 -14.20 2.93 -6.44
CA ALA A 90 -13.28 2.25 -5.54
C ALA A 90 -13.99 1.12 -4.76
N GLN A 91 -15.21 1.36 -4.29
CA GLN A 91 -16.02 0.35 -3.61
C GLN A 91 -16.39 -0.80 -4.55
N ALA A 92 -16.91 -0.51 -5.75
CA ALA A 92 -17.26 -1.54 -6.72
C ALA A 92 -16.05 -2.41 -7.11
N GLN A 93 -14.88 -1.80 -7.29
CA GLN A 93 -13.65 -2.53 -7.58
C GLN A 93 -13.18 -3.36 -6.38
N ALA A 94 -13.29 -2.83 -5.14
CA ALA A 94 -12.96 -3.58 -3.94
C ALA A 94 -13.88 -4.80 -3.74
N GLU A 95 -15.17 -4.65 -4.04
CA GLU A 95 -16.15 -5.74 -4.03
C GLU A 95 -15.85 -6.79 -5.09
N ALA A 96 -15.49 -6.37 -6.31
CA ALA A 96 -15.09 -7.30 -7.37
C ALA A 96 -13.85 -8.12 -6.99
N ILE A 97 -12.83 -7.49 -6.40
CA ILE A 97 -11.64 -8.18 -5.88
C ILE A 97 -12.03 -9.13 -4.74
N ALA A 98 -12.90 -8.70 -3.82
CA ALA A 98 -13.35 -9.55 -2.72
C ALA A 98 -14.13 -10.77 -3.21
N ALA A 99 -14.99 -10.61 -4.23
CA ALA A 99 -15.73 -11.70 -4.86
C ALA A 99 -14.78 -12.68 -5.56
N ALA A 100 -13.80 -12.18 -6.31
CA ALA A 100 -12.78 -13.01 -6.96
C ALA A 100 -11.97 -13.81 -5.91
N ASN A 101 -11.52 -13.16 -4.83
CA ASN A 101 -10.79 -13.84 -3.75
C ASN A 101 -11.66 -14.85 -2.98
N ALA A 102 -12.97 -14.62 -2.87
CA ALA A 102 -13.88 -15.56 -2.23
C ALA A 102 -14.04 -16.85 -3.05
N ALA A 103 -14.02 -16.74 -4.39
CA ALA A 103 -14.03 -17.87 -5.30
C ALA A 103 -12.67 -18.60 -5.35
N ALA A 104 -11.58 -17.89 -5.08
CA ALA A 104 -10.20 -18.39 -5.10
C ALA A 104 -9.79 -19.32 -3.94
N ARG A 105 -10.73 -19.75 -3.08
CA ARG A 105 -10.41 -20.55 -1.88
C ARG A 105 -9.95 -21.95 -2.24
N VAL A 106 -8.78 -22.31 -1.74
CA VAL A 106 -8.21 -23.65 -1.86
C VAL A 106 -7.89 -24.17 -0.46
N THR A 107 -8.31 -25.39 -0.19
CA THR A 107 -7.86 -26.13 0.99
C THR A 107 -6.51 -26.73 0.65
N VAL A 108 -5.45 -26.17 1.20
CA VAL A 108 -4.11 -26.74 1.05
C VAL A 108 -3.93 -27.89 2.03
N GLU A 109 -3.21 -28.92 1.58
CA GLU A 109 -2.91 -30.09 2.40
C GLU A 109 -1.91 -29.72 3.52
N GLU A 110 -2.12 -30.26 4.72
CA GLU A 110 -1.14 -30.18 5.79
C GLU A 110 -0.13 -31.34 5.69
N PRO A 111 1.17 -31.12 5.94
CA PRO A 111 1.79 -29.84 6.32
C PRO A 111 1.96 -28.88 5.13
N PHE A 112 1.49 -27.64 5.27
CA PHE A 112 1.67 -26.62 4.24
C PHE A 112 3.14 -26.22 4.16
N THR A 113 3.72 -26.36 2.98
CA THR A 113 5.10 -25.97 2.67
C THR A 113 5.14 -25.18 1.37
N TYR A 114 5.86 -24.06 1.36
CA TYR A 114 5.90 -23.19 0.18
C TYR A 114 7.28 -22.63 -0.12
N LEU A 115 7.53 -22.39 -1.42
CA LEU A 115 8.61 -21.54 -1.91
C LEU A 115 8.08 -20.15 -2.24
N PHE A 116 8.79 -19.12 -1.82
CA PHE A 116 8.46 -17.74 -2.10
C PHE A 116 9.47 -17.10 -3.04
N ARG A 117 8.96 -16.40 -4.06
CA ARG A 117 9.77 -15.72 -5.07
C ARG A 117 9.54 -14.20 -4.95
N TYR A 118 10.56 -13.46 -4.51
CA TYR A 118 10.68 -11.99 -4.60
C TYR A 118 10.11 -11.07 -3.49
N ALA A 119 9.88 -11.53 -2.24
CA ALA A 119 9.69 -10.59 -1.12
C ALA A 119 10.18 -11.16 0.24
N HIS A 120 10.46 -10.26 1.18
CA HIS A 120 10.86 -10.55 2.57
C HIS A 120 9.68 -10.92 3.48
N GLU A 121 8.67 -11.60 2.95
CA GLU A 121 7.43 -11.85 3.69
C GLU A 121 7.54 -13.10 4.58
N ASP A 122 8.35 -13.00 5.64
CA ASP A 122 8.27 -13.90 6.79
C ASP A 122 6.90 -13.80 7.48
N THR A 123 6.14 -12.74 7.22
CA THR A 123 4.82 -12.44 7.77
C THR A 123 3.73 -13.50 7.53
N LEU A 124 3.67 -14.16 6.35
CA LEU A 124 2.72 -15.29 6.17
C LEU A 124 3.07 -16.42 7.13
N PHE A 125 4.36 -16.74 7.19
CA PHE A 125 4.89 -17.78 8.07
C PHE A 125 4.71 -17.41 9.55
N GLU A 126 4.90 -16.16 9.95
CA GLU A 126 4.77 -15.73 11.34
C GLU A 126 3.32 -15.77 11.83
N ARG A 127 2.34 -15.52 10.95
CA ARG A 127 0.93 -15.35 11.36
C ARG A 127 0.03 -16.55 11.14
N TYR A 128 0.36 -17.42 10.21
CA TYR A 128 -0.44 -18.57 9.84
C TYR A 128 0.30 -19.87 10.10
N ARG A 129 -0.44 -20.95 10.36
CA ARG A 129 0.11 -22.29 10.56
C ARG A 129 0.68 -22.82 9.27
N VAL A 130 1.94 -22.46 9.03
CA VAL A 130 2.78 -23.00 7.99
C VAL A 130 3.88 -23.83 8.64
N ALA A 131 4.10 -25.04 8.12
CA ALA A 131 5.13 -25.94 8.65
C ALA A 131 6.52 -25.46 8.26
N ARG A 132 6.70 -25.11 6.98
CA ARG A 132 7.99 -24.68 6.42
C ARG A 132 7.81 -23.69 5.28
N ALA A 133 8.69 -22.70 5.24
CA ALA A 133 8.80 -21.80 4.09
C ALA A 133 10.22 -21.85 3.51
N PHE A 134 10.34 -21.60 2.22
CA PHE A 134 11.61 -21.51 1.52
C PHE A 134 11.68 -20.18 0.78
N ILE A 135 12.84 -19.54 0.79
CA ILE A 135 13.13 -18.35 0.00
C ILE A 135 14.33 -18.65 -0.88
N THR A 136 14.21 -18.37 -2.19
CA THR A 136 15.32 -18.53 -3.13
C THR A 136 16.43 -17.54 -2.84
N GLN A 137 17.67 -18.04 -2.77
CA GLN A 137 18.89 -17.22 -2.71
C GLN A 137 19.52 -17.12 -4.11
N GLY A 138 20.33 -16.08 -4.34
CA GLY A 138 20.96 -15.81 -5.64
C GLY A 138 21.93 -16.91 -6.12
N ASP A 139 22.44 -17.73 -5.21
CA ASP A 139 23.42 -18.80 -5.45
C ASP A 139 22.78 -20.18 -5.71
N ARG A 140 21.47 -20.22 -6.03
CA ARG A 140 20.67 -21.44 -6.17
C ARG A 140 20.50 -22.23 -4.86
N THR A 141 20.87 -21.67 -3.72
CA THR A 141 20.48 -22.23 -2.41
C THR A 141 19.13 -21.68 -1.98
N TYR A 142 18.59 -22.24 -0.90
CA TYR A 142 17.35 -21.78 -0.29
C TYR A 142 17.58 -21.47 1.17
N THR A 143 16.97 -20.39 1.65
CA THR A 143 16.79 -20.18 3.07
C THR A 143 15.50 -20.88 3.49
N GLN A 144 15.64 -21.93 4.28
CA GLN A 144 14.54 -22.65 4.88
C GLN A 144 14.17 -21.98 6.20
N TYR A 145 12.89 -21.70 6.39
CA TYR A 145 12.31 -21.22 7.64
C TYR A 145 11.47 -22.35 8.23
N ASP A 146 11.79 -22.73 9.46
CA ASP A 146 11.03 -23.71 10.23
C ASP A 146 10.41 -23.03 11.45
N TYR A 147 9.25 -23.55 11.81
CA TYR A 147 8.51 -23.14 12.97
C TYR A 147 8.92 -24.08 14.10
N ALA A 148 9.37 -23.51 15.20
CA ALA A 148 9.89 -24.28 16.33
C ALA A 148 9.22 -23.84 17.63
N ARG A 149 9.28 -24.72 18.63
CA ARG A 149 8.69 -24.53 19.96
C ARG A 149 9.63 -25.00 21.05
N GLY A 150 9.51 -24.37 22.23
CA GLY A 150 10.20 -24.79 23.46
C GLY A 150 11.70 -25.01 23.22
N ASP A 151 12.20 -26.19 23.56
CA ASP A 151 13.61 -26.56 23.49
C ASP A 151 14.23 -26.36 22.10
N ALA A 152 13.47 -26.54 21.01
CA ALA A 152 13.97 -26.31 19.66
C ALA A 152 14.29 -24.83 19.41
N CYS A 153 13.60 -23.92 20.07
CA CYS A 153 13.92 -22.48 20.06
C CYS A 153 15.15 -22.16 20.92
N ASP A 154 15.37 -22.91 21.98
CA ASP A 154 16.50 -22.72 22.89
C ASP A 154 17.81 -23.29 22.32
N ALA A 155 17.71 -24.38 21.56
CA ALA A 155 18.83 -25.03 20.88
C ALA A 155 19.33 -24.28 19.63
N ALA A 156 18.52 -23.37 19.06
CA ALA A 156 18.90 -22.63 17.87
C ALA A 156 20.00 -21.59 18.16
N ASN A 157 20.96 -21.45 17.23
CA ASN A 157 22.02 -20.46 17.34
C ASN A 157 21.42 -19.04 17.38
N ARG A 158 21.77 -18.26 18.41
CA ARG A 158 21.25 -16.88 18.56
C ARG A 158 21.97 -15.87 17.67
N ASN A 159 23.21 -16.17 17.33
CA ASN A 159 24.06 -15.31 16.51
C ASN A 159 24.19 -15.93 15.12
N TRP A 160 23.87 -15.16 14.10
CA TRP A 160 24.10 -15.57 12.73
C TRP A 160 25.60 -15.66 12.45
N ASP A 161 26.05 -16.82 11.96
CA ASP A 161 27.42 -17.06 11.52
C ASP A 161 27.36 -17.62 10.09
N TYR A 162 27.98 -16.92 9.15
CA TYR A 162 28.01 -17.29 7.75
C TYR A 162 28.66 -18.65 7.50
N ASN A 163 29.66 -19.02 8.31
CA ASN A 163 30.35 -20.31 8.21
C ASN A 163 29.47 -21.46 8.72
N LYS A 164 28.47 -21.15 9.55
CA LYS A 164 27.50 -22.09 10.10
C LYS A 164 26.11 -21.91 9.49
N ARG A 165 26.03 -21.36 8.27
CA ARG A 165 24.74 -21.06 7.62
C ARG A 165 23.83 -22.27 7.41
N GLY A 166 24.36 -23.49 7.45
CA GLY A 166 23.57 -24.73 7.41
C GLY A 166 22.96 -25.16 8.75
N GLU A 167 23.42 -24.58 9.86
CA GLU A 167 22.88 -24.83 11.20
C GLU A 167 21.63 -23.97 11.44
N PRO A 168 20.64 -24.45 12.23
CA PRO A 168 19.49 -23.65 12.61
C PRO A 168 19.90 -22.41 13.41
N TYR A 169 19.53 -21.24 12.92
CA TYR A 169 19.67 -19.97 13.62
C TYR A 169 18.32 -19.36 13.95
N LEU A 170 18.25 -18.69 15.09
CA LEU A 170 17.05 -18.05 15.59
C LEU A 170 16.82 -16.72 14.85
N ARG A 171 15.79 -16.66 14.00
CA ARG A 171 15.40 -15.44 13.28
C ARG A 171 14.41 -14.60 14.06
N ARG A 172 13.40 -15.26 14.64
CA ARG A 172 12.42 -14.62 15.53
C ARG A 172 12.45 -15.34 16.87
N PRO A 173 12.93 -14.69 17.95
CA PRO A 173 13.04 -15.33 19.25
C PRO A 173 11.71 -15.77 19.85
N ASP A 174 10.65 -15.00 19.61
CA ASP A 174 9.31 -15.27 20.09
C ASP A 174 8.30 -14.60 19.14
N LEU A 175 7.33 -15.37 18.64
CA LEU A 175 6.23 -14.87 17.80
C LEU A 175 5.16 -14.12 18.62
N PHE A 176 5.11 -14.36 19.94
CA PHE A 176 4.10 -13.78 20.84
C PHE A 176 4.73 -13.05 22.02
N PRO A 177 5.62 -12.07 21.77
CA PRO A 177 6.38 -11.42 22.83
C PRO A 177 5.51 -10.62 23.80
N SER A 178 4.29 -10.22 23.40
CA SER A 178 3.33 -9.48 24.23
C SER A 178 2.39 -10.38 25.05
N TYR A 179 2.26 -11.66 24.70
CA TYR A 179 1.41 -12.57 25.46
C TYR A 179 2.08 -12.95 26.79
N ARG A 180 1.29 -12.97 27.88
CA ARG A 180 1.73 -13.19 29.26
C ARG A 180 0.93 -14.29 29.99
N GLY A 181 0.10 -15.05 29.28
CA GLY A 181 -0.65 -16.17 29.86
C GLY A 181 0.28 -17.26 30.39
N ALA A 182 -0.12 -17.93 31.47
CA ALA A 182 0.64 -19.01 32.09
C ALA A 182 0.78 -20.24 31.16
N ASP A 183 -0.11 -20.36 30.18
CA ASP A 183 -0.16 -21.35 29.11
C ASP A 183 0.68 -20.99 27.88
N LYS A 184 1.49 -19.93 27.97
CA LYS A 184 2.38 -19.53 26.87
C LYS A 184 3.45 -20.58 26.62
N ILE A 185 3.46 -21.13 25.41
CA ILE A 185 4.59 -21.90 24.88
C ILE A 185 5.44 -20.96 24.04
N ARG A 186 6.76 -20.97 24.24
CA ARG A 186 7.67 -20.19 23.38
C ARG A 186 7.58 -20.73 21.96
N GLN A 187 7.25 -19.86 21.00
CA GLN A 187 7.18 -20.19 19.58
C GLN A 187 8.12 -19.28 18.83
N CYS A 188 8.97 -19.84 17.98
CA CYS A 188 9.99 -19.09 17.28
C CYS A 188 10.04 -19.47 15.79
N VAL A 189 10.77 -18.66 15.04
CA VAL A 189 11.17 -18.97 13.67
C VAL A 189 12.66 -19.23 13.69
N VAL A 190 13.03 -20.45 13.30
CA VAL A 190 14.42 -20.81 13.03
C VAL A 190 14.62 -20.88 11.52
N THR A 191 15.83 -20.66 11.08
CA THR A 191 16.14 -20.72 9.65
C THR A 191 17.52 -21.31 9.44
N ARG A 192 17.76 -21.78 8.22
CA ARG A 192 19.03 -22.36 7.79
C ARG A 192 19.11 -22.33 6.26
N SER A 193 20.33 -22.36 5.75
CA SER A 193 20.60 -22.52 4.32
C SER A 193 20.54 -24.00 3.95
N VAL A 194 19.80 -24.34 2.90
CA VAL A 194 19.69 -25.69 2.36
C VAL A 194 19.99 -25.69 0.88
N ALA A 195 20.64 -26.75 0.39
CA ALA A 195 20.96 -26.90 -1.04
C ALA A 195 19.71 -27.19 -1.90
N SER A 196 18.70 -27.81 -1.30
CA SER A 196 17.43 -28.12 -1.94
C SER A 196 16.30 -28.06 -0.91
N GLY A 197 15.09 -27.73 -1.35
CA GLY A 197 13.89 -27.79 -0.53
C GLY A 197 12.84 -28.72 -1.13
N ALA A 198 12.03 -29.32 -0.28
CA ALA A 198 10.79 -29.97 -0.68
C ALA A 198 9.63 -29.05 -0.27
N TRP A 199 9.04 -28.37 -1.25
CA TRP A 199 7.86 -27.53 -1.06
C TRP A 199 6.73 -28.04 -1.97
N ARG A 200 5.50 -27.98 -1.47
CA ARG A 200 4.31 -28.37 -2.22
C ARG A 200 3.81 -27.24 -3.13
N TYR A 201 3.91 -26.00 -2.66
CA TYR A 201 3.39 -24.84 -3.37
C TYR A 201 4.50 -23.82 -3.68
N ARG A 202 4.33 -23.08 -4.77
CA ARG A 202 5.15 -21.90 -5.08
C ARG A 202 4.26 -20.66 -5.08
N LEU A 203 4.65 -19.66 -4.31
CA LEU A 203 3.96 -18.38 -4.19
C LEU A 203 4.78 -17.32 -4.93
N GLU A 204 4.14 -16.65 -5.88
CA GLU A 204 4.72 -15.54 -6.63
C GLU A 204 3.86 -14.29 -6.41
N GLY A 205 4.46 -13.26 -5.83
CA GLY A 205 3.83 -11.96 -5.62
C GLY A 205 4.26 -10.98 -6.68
N GLU A 206 3.30 -10.40 -7.40
CA GLU A 206 3.53 -9.35 -8.37
C GLU A 206 3.01 -8.04 -7.79
N ALA A 207 3.85 -6.99 -7.76
CA ALA A 207 3.42 -5.67 -7.33
C ALA A 207 2.33 -5.15 -8.26
N LEU A 208 1.15 -4.90 -7.72
CA LEU A 208 0.04 -4.31 -8.45
C LEU A 208 0.17 -2.79 -8.34
N ARG A 209 0.34 -2.12 -9.48
CA ARG A 209 0.26 -0.67 -9.58
C ARG A 209 -0.53 -0.29 -10.81
N VAL A 210 -1.67 0.36 -10.60
CA VAL A 210 -2.50 0.90 -11.68
C VAL A 210 -2.60 2.40 -11.47
N ASP A 211 -1.98 3.15 -12.37
CA ASP A 211 -2.03 4.61 -12.36
C ASP A 211 -3.34 5.07 -13.04
N ASP A 212 -4.45 4.96 -12.33
CA ASP A 212 -5.75 5.53 -12.73
C ASP A 212 -5.89 6.95 -12.15
N PHE A 213 -6.33 7.90 -12.98
CA PHE A 213 -6.49 9.30 -12.57
C PHE A 213 -7.46 9.49 -11.40
N MET A 214 -8.59 8.75 -11.37
CA MET A 214 -9.59 8.87 -10.31
C MET A 214 -9.33 7.92 -9.14
N ASN A 215 -8.80 6.73 -9.42
CA ASN A 215 -8.66 5.67 -8.42
C ASN A 215 -7.36 4.88 -8.57
N PRO A 216 -6.19 5.49 -8.28
CA PRO A 216 -4.94 4.76 -8.39
C PRO A 216 -4.94 3.59 -7.41
N VAL A 217 -4.42 2.46 -7.88
CA VAL A 217 -4.41 1.19 -7.16
C VAL A 217 -2.98 0.80 -6.87
N SER A 218 -2.71 0.41 -5.63
CA SER A 218 -1.46 -0.22 -5.23
C SER A 218 -1.73 -1.51 -4.45
N GLY A 219 -0.84 -2.50 -4.52
CA GLY A 219 -0.98 -3.73 -3.75
C GLY A 219 -0.17 -4.88 -4.32
N THR A 220 -0.67 -6.10 -4.11
CA THR A 220 0.01 -7.32 -4.57
C THR A 220 -1.00 -8.30 -5.16
N HIS A 221 -0.66 -8.83 -6.34
CA HIS A 221 -1.34 -9.95 -6.96
C HIS A 221 -0.52 -11.21 -6.74
N TRP A 222 -1.08 -12.15 -5.98
CA TRP A 222 -0.48 -13.44 -5.67
C TRP A 222 -0.92 -14.49 -6.66
N ARG A 223 0.03 -15.26 -7.19
CA ARG A 223 -0.22 -16.50 -7.93
C ARG A 223 0.34 -17.68 -7.13
N ILE A 224 -0.51 -18.69 -6.93
CA ILE A 224 -0.16 -19.91 -6.21
C ILE A 224 -0.09 -21.04 -7.21
N TYR A 225 1.06 -21.69 -7.29
CA TYR A 225 1.30 -22.83 -8.17
C TYR A 225 1.50 -24.10 -7.34
N ASP A 226 1.03 -25.23 -7.86
CA ASP A 226 1.46 -26.54 -7.38
C ASP A 226 2.87 -26.81 -7.91
N ALA A 227 3.81 -27.12 -7.02
CA ALA A 227 5.22 -27.24 -7.37
C ALA A 227 5.53 -28.49 -8.19
N SER A 228 4.71 -29.54 -8.08
CA SER A 228 4.94 -30.81 -8.78
C SER A 228 4.48 -30.76 -10.24
N SER A 229 3.33 -30.14 -10.50
CA SER A 229 2.72 -30.01 -11.82
C SER A 229 3.07 -28.69 -12.51
N GLY A 230 3.47 -27.67 -11.75
CA GLY A 230 3.61 -26.29 -12.24
C GLY A 230 2.27 -25.60 -12.53
N ALA A 231 1.14 -26.26 -12.28
CA ALA A 231 -0.18 -25.72 -12.56
C ALA A 231 -0.53 -24.55 -11.62
N LEU A 232 -1.18 -23.53 -12.15
CA LEU A 232 -1.77 -22.47 -11.34
C LEU A 232 -2.94 -23.05 -10.52
N VAL A 233 -2.79 -23.06 -9.21
CA VAL A 233 -3.81 -23.53 -8.26
C VAL A 233 -4.87 -22.44 -8.08
N THR A 234 -4.44 -21.21 -7.77
CA THR A 234 -5.33 -20.07 -7.59
C THR A 234 -4.55 -18.75 -7.62
N SER A 235 -5.27 -17.62 -7.64
CA SER A 235 -4.70 -16.29 -7.54
C SER A 235 -5.50 -15.41 -6.60
N VAL A 236 -4.83 -14.49 -5.91
CA VAL A 236 -5.45 -13.64 -4.89
C VAL A 236 -4.92 -12.24 -5.05
N THR A 237 -5.81 -11.25 -5.02
CA THR A 237 -5.40 -9.84 -5.10
C THR A 237 -5.69 -9.15 -3.79
N ALA A 238 -4.71 -8.43 -3.27
CA ALA A 238 -4.93 -7.47 -2.20
C ALA A 238 -4.49 -6.10 -2.69
N ALA A 239 -5.33 -5.09 -2.46
CA ALA A 239 -5.07 -3.77 -2.98
C ALA A 239 -5.56 -2.67 -2.05
N SER A 240 -4.96 -1.51 -2.19
CA SER A 240 -5.41 -0.23 -1.68
C SER A 240 -5.82 0.61 -2.87
N ILE A 241 -7.07 1.06 -2.89
CA ILE A 241 -7.64 1.86 -3.97
C ILE A 241 -7.85 3.26 -3.41
N ALA A 242 -7.03 4.22 -3.83
CA ALA A 242 -7.19 5.59 -3.35
C ALA A 242 -8.44 6.22 -3.96
N ALA A 243 -9.15 7.03 -3.17
CA ALA A 243 -10.23 7.86 -3.67
C ALA A 243 -9.81 9.33 -3.68
N LEU A 244 -10.39 10.10 -4.60
CA LEU A 244 -10.24 11.55 -4.60
C LEU A 244 -10.80 12.13 -3.28
N PRO A 245 -10.20 13.19 -2.70
CA PRO A 245 -10.77 13.91 -1.56
C PRO A 245 -12.08 14.64 -1.95
N PRO A 246 -12.94 15.00 -1.00
CA PRO A 246 -14.14 15.80 -1.28
C PRO A 246 -13.83 17.19 -1.84
N VAL A 247 -12.69 17.76 -1.45
CA VAL A 247 -12.17 19.02 -1.97
C VAL A 247 -10.98 18.70 -2.87
N GLN A 248 -11.15 18.86 -4.17
CA GLN A 248 -10.09 18.57 -5.13
C GLN A 248 -8.96 19.61 -5.01
N THR A 249 -7.74 19.11 -4.87
CA THR A 249 -6.54 19.92 -4.80
C THR A 249 -5.65 19.55 -5.97
N PRO A 250 -5.49 20.41 -7.00
CA PRO A 250 -4.56 20.15 -8.08
C PRO A 250 -3.13 20.21 -7.54
N VAL A 251 -2.30 19.32 -8.05
CA VAL A 251 -0.90 19.18 -7.67
C VAL A 251 -0.10 19.14 -8.94
N ALA A 252 0.85 20.06 -9.06
CA ALA A 252 1.72 20.09 -10.22
C ALA A 252 3.13 20.48 -9.80
N GLY A 253 4.10 19.71 -10.28
CA GLY A 253 5.50 19.92 -9.93
C GLY A 253 6.40 18.94 -10.64
N CYS A 254 7.67 18.93 -10.24
CA CYS A 254 8.67 18.03 -10.79
C CYS A 254 9.38 17.28 -9.67
N THR A 255 9.74 16.02 -9.94
CA THR A 255 10.40 15.15 -8.97
C THR A 255 11.54 14.38 -9.62
N LEU A 256 12.52 14.01 -8.80
CA LEU A 256 13.61 13.15 -9.21
C LEU A 256 13.17 11.69 -9.10
N ILE A 257 13.19 10.98 -10.24
CA ILE A 257 12.93 9.55 -10.25
C ILE A 257 14.25 8.80 -10.02
N SER A 258 14.32 7.96 -8.99
CA SER A 258 15.54 7.21 -8.64
C SER A 258 15.82 6.03 -9.58
N SER A 259 14.78 5.41 -10.14
CA SER A 259 14.92 4.26 -11.05
C SER A 259 15.45 4.63 -12.44
N THR A 260 15.13 5.83 -12.91
CA THR A 260 15.70 6.44 -14.10
C THR A 260 16.10 7.85 -13.70
N PRO A 261 17.39 8.16 -13.47
CA PRO A 261 17.84 9.43 -12.90
C PRO A 261 17.48 10.59 -13.84
N ALA A 262 16.26 11.06 -13.69
CA ALA A 262 15.59 11.97 -14.59
C ALA A 262 14.65 12.86 -13.80
N TRP A 263 14.63 14.13 -14.19
CA TRP A 263 13.71 15.12 -13.66
C TRP A 263 12.40 14.99 -14.42
N LYS A 264 11.33 14.51 -13.77
CA LYS A 264 10.02 14.35 -14.41
C LYS A 264 8.99 15.26 -13.76
N CYS A 265 8.29 16.01 -14.60
CA CYS A 265 7.20 16.86 -14.17
C CYS A 265 5.86 16.13 -14.33
N PHE A 266 4.91 16.47 -13.46
CA PHE A 266 3.59 15.89 -13.42
C PHE A 266 2.55 16.95 -13.06
N ALA A 267 1.31 16.69 -13.44
CA ALA A 267 0.13 17.42 -13.00
C ALA A 267 -0.99 16.41 -12.76
N THR A 268 -1.53 16.38 -11.55
CA THR A 268 -2.57 15.43 -11.11
C THR A 268 -3.47 16.08 -10.07
N LEU A 269 -4.49 15.36 -9.62
CA LEU A 269 -5.20 15.70 -8.39
C LEU A 269 -4.51 15.01 -7.21
N TRP A 270 -4.54 15.66 -6.04
CA TRP A 270 -4.11 15.05 -4.80
C TRP A 270 -5.07 13.92 -4.43
N HIS A 271 -4.59 12.69 -4.38
CA HIS A 271 -5.33 11.58 -3.81
C HIS A 271 -5.10 11.59 -2.30
N SER A 272 -6.18 11.70 -1.52
CA SER A 272 -6.07 11.64 -0.07
C SER A 272 -5.64 10.24 0.39
N SER A 273 -5.18 10.12 1.64
CA SER A 273 -4.93 8.82 2.27
C SER A 273 -6.20 7.98 2.51
N GLY A 274 -7.39 8.53 2.24
CA GLY A 274 -8.64 7.79 2.20
C GLY A 274 -8.57 6.74 1.09
N SER A 275 -8.27 5.50 1.48
CA SER A 275 -8.18 4.37 0.58
C SER A 275 -9.21 3.31 0.95
N VAL A 276 -9.79 2.68 -0.07
CA VAL A 276 -10.62 1.50 0.10
C VAL A 276 -9.70 0.29 -0.02
N THR A 277 -9.55 -0.44 1.09
CA THR A 277 -8.84 -1.71 1.08
C THR A 277 -9.68 -2.79 0.40
N ALA A 278 -9.08 -3.49 -0.56
CA ALA A 278 -9.65 -4.59 -1.31
C ALA A 278 -8.91 -5.90 -1.01
N GLY A 279 -9.63 -7.02 -1.09
CA GLY A 279 -9.07 -8.36 -0.86
C GLY A 279 -8.93 -8.75 0.62
N TYR A 280 -9.12 -7.81 1.54
CA TYR A 280 -9.20 -8.06 2.98
C TYR A 280 -10.52 -7.54 3.55
N ARG A 281 -11.22 -8.39 4.30
CA ARG A 281 -12.35 -7.96 5.14
C ARG A 281 -12.03 -8.36 6.56
N LYS A 282 -11.79 -7.41 7.46
CA LYS A 282 -11.61 -7.72 8.89
C LYS A 282 -12.78 -8.62 9.31
N ARG A 283 -12.50 -9.79 9.91
CA ARG A 283 -13.60 -10.57 10.49
C ARG A 283 -14.21 -9.65 11.52
N VAL A 284 -15.48 -9.28 11.35
CA VAL A 284 -16.22 -8.51 12.35
C VAL A 284 -16.32 -9.43 13.56
N LEU A 285 -15.39 -9.28 14.49
CA LEU A 285 -15.35 -10.00 15.75
C LEU A 285 -15.71 -8.98 16.82
N ALA A 286 -16.63 -9.40 17.69
CA ALA A 286 -17.28 -8.72 18.80
C ALA A 286 -16.37 -7.82 19.71
N PRO A 287 -16.94 -7.01 20.63
CA PRO A 287 -16.41 -5.72 21.15
C PRO A 287 -15.10 -5.68 21.97
N ARG A 288 -14.31 -6.75 22.06
CA ARG A 288 -13.00 -6.75 22.74
C ARG A 288 -11.98 -7.41 21.82
N GLU A 289 -11.25 -6.57 21.08
CA GLU A 289 -10.51 -6.97 19.89
C GLU A 289 -9.47 -8.08 20.10
N ASN A 290 -9.39 -8.94 19.09
CA ASN A 290 -8.44 -10.02 18.95
C ASN A 290 -7.03 -9.45 18.65
N PRO A 291 -5.95 -9.85 19.36
CA PRO A 291 -4.58 -9.32 19.19
C PRO A 291 -3.93 -9.65 17.85
N PHE A 292 -4.60 -10.42 16.98
CA PHE A 292 -4.24 -10.61 15.57
C PHE A 292 -5.00 -9.66 14.65
N SER A 293 -5.52 -8.54 15.16
CA SER A 293 -6.11 -7.48 14.36
C SER A 293 -5.08 -7.04 13.32
N VAL A 294 -5.43 -7.27 12.05
CA VAL A 294 -4.52 -6.99 10.93
C VAL A 294 -4.19 -5.50 10.98
N PRO A 295 -2.89 -5.13 11.00
CA PRO A 295 -2.47 -3.74 10.98
C PRO A 295 -3.08 -2.99 9.79
N ALA A 296 -3.16 -1.67 9.88
CA ALA A 296 -3.44 -0.79 8.74
C ALA A 296 -2.34 -0.84 7.64
N ASP A 297 -1.36 -1.73 7.79
CA ASP A 297 -0.25 -1.94 6.88
C ASP A 297 -0.73 -2.71 5.62
N PRO A 298 -0.57 -2.12 4.41
CA PRO A 298 -0.91 -2.77 3.13
C PRO A 298 -0.28 -4.15 2.94
N ASP A 299 0.95 -4.36 3.40
CA ASP A 299 1.63 -5.65 3.28
C ASP A 299 0.91 -6.70 4.13
N MET A 300 0.41 -6.29 5.29
CA MET A 300 -0.32 -7.19 6.17
C MET A 300 -1.71 -7.54 5.66
N ILE A 301 -2.35 -6.62 4.95
CA ILE A 301 -3.59 -6.85 4.21
C ILE A 301 -3.36 -7.93 3.14
N ALA A 302 -2.27 -7.83 2.38
CA ALA A 302 -1.92 -8.79 1.34
C ALA A 302 -1.71 -10.21 1.87
N ILE A 303 -0.92 -10.32 2.93
CA ILE A 303 -0.69 -11.58 3.64
C ILE A 303 -1.97 -12.17 4.21
N SER A 304 -2.86 -11.32 4.72
CA SER A 304 -4.12 -11.78 5.30
C SER A 304 -5.10 -12.28 4.23
N ALA A 305 -5.10 -11.65 3.05
CA ALA A 305 -5.86 -12.13 1.90
C ALA A 305 -5.33 -13.49 1.43
N LEU A 306 -4.01 -13.61 1.28
CA LEU A 306 -3.33 -14.84 0.88
C LEU A 306 -3.59 -16.00 1.84
N GLY A 307 -3.39 -15.79 3.16
CA GLY A 307 -3.63 -16.82 4.17
C GLY A 307 -5.07 -17.32 4.19
N ARG A 308 -6.06 -16.46 3.91
CA ARG A 308 -7.47 -16.86 3.80
C ARG A 308 -7.78 -17.65 2.55
N ALA A 309 -7.22 -17.25 1.42
CA ALA A 309 -7.42 -17.98 0.17
C ALA A 309 -6.85 -19.39 0.25
N LEU A 310 -5.73 -19.55 0.96
CA LEU A 310 -5.12 -20.84 1.26
C LEU A 310 -5.78 -21.58 2.44
N SER A 311 -6.86 -21.02 3.00
CA SER A 311 -7.58 -21.57 4.17
C SER A 311 -6.67 -21.88 5.37
N LEU A 312 -5.56 -21.14 5.52
CA LEU A 312 -4.58 -21.41 6.56
C LEU A 312 -5.13 -21.03 7.94
N PRO A 313 -4.96 -21.89 8.96
CA PRO A 313 -5.31 -21.52 10.32
C PRO A 313 -4.38 -20.40 10.82
N PRO A 314 -4.87 -19.37 11.52
CA PRO A 314 -4.00 -18.41 12.19
C PRO A 314 -3.20 -19.12 13.31
N ARG A 315 -1.99 -18.64 13.59
CA ARG A 315 -1.24 -19.08 14.77
C ARG A 315 -1.89 -18.53 16.04
N SER A 316 -1.68 -19.22 17.16
CA SER A 316 -2.14 -18.81 18.48
C SER A 316 -1.03 -19.00 19.50
N PRO A 317 -0.93 -18.16 20.55
CA PRO A 317 0.17 -18.22 21.52
C PRO A 317 0.23 -19.52 22.34
N THR A 318 -0.87 -20.27 22.37
CA THR A 318 -1.09 -21.43 23.24
C THR A 318 -1.03 -22.77 22.51
N GLN A 319 -0.98 -22.78 21.17
CA GLN A 319 -1.08 -24.00 20.37
C GLN A 319 -0.01 -24.13 19.30
#